data_AF-A0A2D5PNL0-F1
#
_entry.id   AF-A0A2D5PNL0-F1
#
_cell.length_a   1.000
_cell.length_b   1.000
_cell.length_c   1.000
_cell.angle_alpha   90.00
_cell.angle_beta   90.00
_cell.angle_gamma   90.00
#
_symmetry.space_group_name_H-M   'P 1'
#
loop_
_entity.id
_entity.type
_entity.pdbx_description
1 polymer ?
#
loop_
_entity_poly.entity_id
_entity_poly.type
_entity_poly.pdbx_seq_one_letter_code
_entity_poly.pdbx_strand_id
1 'polypeptide(L)'
;MKVFKEIPSKKPITPLLDKVNEPSDIRSFSISELELLSNELREFLLYSVGKSGGHLGGGLGVVELTIAIHYLFNTPFDNLIWDVG
;
A
#
# COMPACT_ATOMS: atom_id res chain seq x y z
N MET A 1 -7.29 -5.16 -10.11
CA MET A 1 -7.16 -5.58 -8.69
C MET A 1 -6.91 -7.08 -8.61
N LYS A 2 -5.81 -7.50 -7.99
CA LYS A 2 -5.47 -8.91 -7.75
C LYS A 2 -6.34 -9.48 -6.62
N VAL A 3 -6.93 -10.65 -6.82
CA VAL A 3 -7.75 -11.34 -5.81
C VAL A 3 -6.92 -12.43 -5.15
N PHE A 4 -6.91 -12.45 -3.81
CA PHE A 4 -6.18 -13.43 -3.01
C PHE A 4 -7.18 -14.41 -2.37
N LYS A 5 -6.94 -15.71 -2.55
CA LYS A 5 -7.77 -16.78 -1.95
C LYS A 5 -7.28 -17.21 -0.57
N GLU A 6 -5.99 -17.01 -0.31
CA GLU A 6 -5.31 -17.43 0.91
C GLU A 6 -4.27 -16.37 1.31
N ILE A 7 -3.94 -16.33 2.61
CA ILE A 7 -2.90 -15.45 3.13
C ILE A 7 -1.52 -15.98 2.67
N PRO A 8 -0.67 -15.15 2.02
CA PRO A 8 0.65 -15.60 1.57
C PRO A 8 1.53 -16.05 2.73
N SER A 9 2.13 -17.24 2.60
CA SER A 9 3.03 -17.79 3.63
C SER A 9 4.48 -17.33 3.49
N LYS A 10 4.87 -16.84 2.30
CA LYS A 10 6.19 -16.33 1.93
C LYS A 10 6.13 -14.83 1.61
N LYS A 11 7.25 -14.12 1.82
CA LYS A 11 7.36 -12.70 1.48
C LYS A 11 7.16 -12.53 -0.04
N PRO A 12 6.23 -11.66 -0.49
CA PRO A 12 6.03 -11.43 -1.91
C PRO A 12 7.20 -10.67 -2.54
N ILE A 13 7.32 -10.78 -3.86
CA ILE A 13 8.25 -9.99 -4.66
C ILE A 13 7.53 -8.68 -5.00
N THR A 14 8.11 -7.54 -4.61
CA THR A 14 7.44 -6.24 -4.68
C THR A 14 8.34 -5.16 -5.29
N PRO A 15 8.72 -5.30 -6.59
CA PRO A 15 9.75 -4.46 -7.21
C PRO A 15 9.38 -2.97 -7.34
N LEU A 16 8.10 -2.59 -7.31
CA LEU A 16 7.69 -1.19 -7.23
C LEU A 16 7.67 -0.72 -5.78
N LEU A 17 7.09 -1.49 -4.86
CA LEU A 17 7.05 -1.13 -3.44
C LEU A 17 8.47 -0.99 -2.86
N ASP A 18 9.41 -1.84 -3.29
CA ASP A 18 10.80 -1.83 -2.87
C ASP A 18 11.53 -0.53 -3.29
N LYS A 19 10.95 0.27 -4.20
CA LYS A 19 11.45 1.59 -4.60
C LYS A 19 10.86 2.75 -3.79
N VAL A 20 9.84 2.50 -2.98
CA VAL A 20 9.11 3.53 -2.23
C VAL A 20 9.65 3.59 -0.81
N ASN A 21 10.46 4.62 -0.52
CA ASN A 21 10.95 4.92 0.83
C ASN A 21 10.17 6.08 1.46
N GLU A 22 9.66 6.99 0.64
CA GLU A 22 8.90 8.16 1.07
C GLU A 22 7.74 8.51 0.12
N PRO A 23 6.71 9.26 0.58
CA PRO A 23 5.54 9.59 -0.23
C PRO A 23 5.84 10.29 -1.57
N SER A 24 6.94 11.02 -1.70
CA SER A 24 7.29 11.67 -2.97
C SER A 24 7.70 10.69 -4.07
N ASP A 25 8.18 9.49 -3.71
CA ASP A 25 8.70 8.51 -4.67
C ASP A 25 7.62 8.03 -5.65
N ILE A 26 6.36 7.95 -5.19
CA ILE A 26 5.25 7.48 -6.02
C ILE A 26 4.73 8.56 -6.97
N ARG A 27 5.09 9.83 -6.80
CA ARG A 27 4.57 10.93 -7.63
C ARG A 27 5.13 10.93 -9.06
N SER A 28 6.26 10.25 -9.28
CA SER A 28 6.80 10.02 -10.62
C SER A 28 6.22 8.78 -11.32
N PHE A 29 5.39 7.99 -10.63
CA PHE A 29 4.84 6.76 -11.20
C PHE A 29 3.69 7.10 -12.15
N SER A 30 3.60 6.34 -13.23
CA SER A 30 2.42 6.31 -14.09
C SER A 30 1.23 5.69 -13.36
N ILE A 31 0.02 5.95 -13.86
CA ILE A 31 -1.22 5.36 -13.31
C ILE A 31 -1.12 3.83 -13.26
N SER A 32 -0.59 3.20 -14.31
CA SER A 32 -0.39 1.75 -14.36
C SER A 32 0.59 1.25 -13.30
N GLU A 33 1.65 2.02 -13.00
CA GLU A 33 2.57 1.70 -11.91
C GLU A 33 1.92 1.88 -10.54
N LEU A 34 1.03 2.87 -10.35
CA LEU A 34 0.25 3.02 -9.11
C LEU A 34 -0.70 1.84 -8.88
N GLU A 35 -1.34 1.34 -9.94
CA GLU A 35 -2.18 0.13 -9.87
C GLU A 35 -1.35 -1.11 -9.50
N LEU A 36 -0.16 -1.26 -10.09
CA LEU A 36 0.74 -2.36 -9.75
C LEU A 36 1.26 -2.24 -8.31
N LEU A 37 1.67 -1.04 -7.89
CA LEU A 37 2.06 -0.73 -6.51
C LEU A 37 0.95 -1.08 -5.53
N SER A 38 -0.31 -0.78 -5.86
CA SER A 38 -1.47 -1.14 -5.03
C SER A 38 -1.62 -2.65 -4.85
N ASN A 39 -1.32 -3.44 -5.88
CA ASN A 39 -1.34 -4.90 -5.77
C ASN A 39 -0.18 -5.43 -4.92
N GLU A 40 1.03 -4.88 -5.11
CA GLU A 40 2.22 -5.24 -4.34
C GLU A 40 2.07 -4.91 -2.84
N LEU A 41 1.62 -3.69 -2.53
CA LEU A 41 1.36 -3.25 -1.16
C LEU A 41 0.30 -4.12 -0.47
N ARG A 42 -0.78 -4.45 -1.19
CA ARG A 42 -1.82 -5.36 -0.68
C ARG A 42 -1.28 -6.75 -0.36
N GLU A 43 -0.49 -7.33 -1.27
CA GLU A 43 0.10 -8.64 -1.06
C GLU A 43 1.07 -8.64 0.13
N PHE A 44 1.87 -7.58 0.26
CA PHE A 44 2.78 -7.40 1.37
C PHE A 44 2.05 -7.21 2.71
N LEU A 45 0.95 -6.45 2.74
CA LEU A 45 0.10 -6.31 3.92
C LEU A 45 -0.51 -7.65 4.35
N LEU A 46 -1.04 -8.43 3.39
CA LEU A 46 -1.56 -9.78 3.68
C LEU A 46 -0.49 -10.68 4.28
N TYR A 47 0.72 -10.69 3.69
CA TYR A 47 1.83 -11.47 4.21
C TYR A 47 2.26 -11.02 5.62
N SER A 48 2.51 -9.73 5.81
CA SER A 48 3.10 -9.18 7.04
C SER A 48 2.14 -9.24 8.23
N VAL A 49 0.90 -8.78 8.06
CA VAL A 49 -0.12 -8.80 9.10
C VAL A 49 -0.64 -10.22 9.32
N GLY A 50 -0.67 -11.06 8.28
CA GLY A 50 -1.01 -12.48 8.40
C GLY A 50 -0.05 -13.27 9.31
N LYS A 51 1.20 -12.80 9.50
CA LYS A 51 2.17 -13.41 10.44
C LYS A 51 2.03 -12.92 11.87
N SER A 52 1.69 -11.65 12.04
CA SER A 52 1.69 -10.97 13.35
C SER A 52 0.30 -10.94 14.02
N GLY A 53 -0.78 -11.09 13.24
CA GLY A 53 -2.15 -10.79 13.69
C GLY A 53 -2.40 -9.28 13.74
N GLY A 54 -3.68 -8.85 13.79
CA GLY A 54 -4.06 -7.43 13.91
C GLY A 54 -5.21 -7.00 12.98
N HIS A 55 -5.40 -5.68 12.84
CA HIS A 55 -6.48 -5.05 12.07
C HIS A 55 -6.27 -5.18 10.55
N LEU A 56 -6.45 -6.40 10.02
CA LEU A 56 -6.28 -6.72 8.60
C LEU A 56 -7.31 -5.98 7.71
N GLY A 57 -8.57 -5.89 8.16
CA GLY A 57 -9.66 -5.36 7.36
C GLY A 57 -9.54 -3.88 7.03
N GLY A 58 -9.11 -3.07 8.01
CA GLY A 58 -8.93 -1.62 7.83
C GLY A 58 -7.85 -1.31 6.81
N GLY A 59 -6.65 -1.86 6.99
CA GLY A 59 -5.51 -1.61 6.09
C GLY A 59 -5.76 -2.08 4.64
N LEU A 60 -6.44 -3.22 4.44
CA LEU A 60 -6.73 -3.72 3.09
C LEU A 60 -7.76 -2.88 2.34
N GLY A 61 -8.69 -2.24 3.06
CA GLY A 61 -9.75 -1.42 2.47
C GLY A 61 -9.31 -0.03 2.00
N VAL A 62 -8.14 0.44 2.44
CA VAL A 62 -7.66 1.81 2.17
C VAL A 62 -6.42 1.87 1.28
N VAL A 63 -5.90 0.75 0.78
CA VAL A 63 -4.64 0.69 0.00
C VAL A 63 -4.61 1.73 -1.14
N GLU A 64 -5.62 1.72 -2.02
CA GLU A 64 -5.70 2.65 -3.15
C GLU A 64 -5.91 4.09 -2.68
N LEU A 65 -6.69 4.31 -1.63
CA LEU A 65 -6.94 5.64 -1.08
C LEU A 65 -5.65 6.25 -0.53
N THR A 66 -4.87 5.48 0.23
CA THR A 66 -3.58 5.90 0.77
C THR A 66 -2.60 6.26 -0.35
N ILE A 67 -2.53 5.44 -1.40
CA ILE A 67 -1.68 5.72 -2.58
C ILE A 67 -2.15 7.00 -3.28
N ALA A 68 -3.46 7.15 -3.52
CA ALA A 68 -4.01 8.33 -4.18
C ALA A 68 -3.76 9.62 -3.37
N ILE A 69 -3.91 9.58 -2.05
CA ILE A 69 -3.62 10.72 -1.17
C ILE A 69 -2.14 11.10 -1.26
N HIS A 70 -1.21 10.15 -1.10
CA HIS A 70 0.22 10.46 -1.15
C HIS A 70 0.73 10.85 -2.56
N TYR A 71 0.02 10.41 -3.60
CA TYR A 71 0.29 10.81 -4.98
C TYR A 71 -0.15 12.26 -5.26
N LEU A 72 -1.32 12.66 -4.74
CA LEU A 72 -1.92 13.98 -5.02
C LEU A 72 -1.46 15.08 -4.05
N PHE A 73 -1.27 14.75 -2.77
CA PHE A 73 -0.95 15.70 -1.72
C PHE A 73 0.54 15.70 -1.38
N ASN A 74 1.03 16.85 -0.93
CA ASN A 74 2.41 17.05 -0.57
C ASN A 74 2.73 16.66 0.88
N THR A 75 2.39 15.44 1.32
CA THR A 75 2.75 14.99 2.68
C THR A 75 4.28 14.84 2.81
N PRO A 76 4.92 15.26 3.93
CA PRO A 76 4.30 15.72 5.19
C PRO A 76 4.07 17.23 5.29
N PHE A 77 4.27 18.01 4.22
CA PHE A 77 3.91 19.44 4.22
C PHE A 77 2.39 19.63 4.34
N ASP A 78 1.62 18.86 3.58
CA ASP A 78 0.18 18.73 3.77
C ASP A 78 -0.11 17.79 4.94
N ASN A 79 -1.01 18.22 5.83
CA ASN A 79 -1.41 17.42 6.99
C ASN A 79 -2.43 16.35 6.58
N LEU A 80 -2.10 15.08 6.81
CA LEU A 80 -2.98 13.94 6.65
C LEU A 80 -3.41 13.41 8.02
N ILE A 81 -4.72 13.26 8.23
CA ILE A 81 -5.31 12.72 9.45
C ILE A 81 -6.17 11.51 9.08
N TRP A 82 -5.88 10.36 9.68
CA TRP A 82 -6.75 9.20 9.68
C TRP A 82 -7.58 9.21 10.96
N ASP A 83 -8.90 9.08 10.84
CA ASP A 83 -9.75 8.87 12.01
C ASP A 83 -9.57 7.44 12.52
N VAL A 84 -9.43 7.27 13.85
CA VAL A 84 -9.06 6.02 14.55
C VAL A 84 -7.66 5.47 14.25
N GLY A 85 -7.24 5.36 12.98
CA GLY A 85 -5.93 4.79 12.61
C GLY A 85 -5.65 4.71 11.12
#